data_AF-A0A2G6AV41-F1
#
_entry.id   AF-A0A2G6AV41-F1
#
_cell.length_a   1.000
_cell.length_b   1.000
_cell.length_c   1.000
_cell.angle_alpha   90.00
_cell.angle_beta   90.00
_cell.angle_gamma   90.00
#
_symmetry.space_group_name_H-M   'P 1'
#
loop_
_entity.id
_entity.type
_entity.pdbx_description
1 polymer ?
#
loop_
_entity_poly.entity_id
_entity_poly.type
_entity_poly.pdbx_seq_one_letter_code
_entity_poly.pdbx_strand_id
1 'polypeptide(L)'
;MTMTENVAKFEEYEKVETIEEQEMHQEPKKKKSALEALLGTTADIQKPVYMKRLKSDFIIKAITGDKLDEIRDQCTHSRPGKGGKMESHVNDQEVGRLVVAEACIEPDFSNPELMDHYKAESPADCTQKALLAGEIVKLSSEIMELSGFDEDEVATVKN
;
A
#
# COMPACT_ATOMS: atom_id res chain seq x y z
N MET A 1 -60.84 -15.05 -36.43
CA MET A 1 -59.94 -14.11 -35.73
C MET A 1 -60.30 -14.19 -34.27
N THR A 2 -59.57 -15.05 -33.56
CA THR A 2 -59.95 -15.62 -32.27
C THR A 2 -59.53 -14.70 -31.14
N MET A 3 -60.35 -14.66 -30.08
CA MET A 3 -60.14 -13.85 -28.88
C MET A 3 -58.79 -14.08 -28.18
N THR A 4 -58.05 -15.13 -28.57
CA THR A 4 -56.73 -15.48 -28.05
C THR A 4 -55.62 -14.50 -28.43
N GLU A 5 -55.69 -13.83 -29.59
CA GLU A 5 -54.64 -12.88 -30.02
C GLU A 5 -54.73 -11.53 -29.26
N ASN A 6 -55.92 -11.11 -28.84
CA ASN A 6 -56.11 -9.87 -28.09
C ASN A 6 -55.63 -9.95 -26.64
N VAL A 7 -55.71 -11.14 -26.02
CA VAL A 7 -55.27 -11.35 -24.63
C VAL A 7 -53.74 -11.31 -24.54
N ALA A 8 -53.05 -11.91 -25.51
CA ALA A 8 -51.58 -11.90 -25.55
C ALA A 8 -51.01 -10.49 -25.76
N LYS A 9 -51.65 -9.67 -26.61
CA LYS A 9 -51.26 -8.26 -26.77
C LYS A 9 -51.45 -7.48 -25.47
N PHE A 10 -52.57 -7.69 -24.78
CA PHE A 10 -52.85 -6.96 -23.54
C PHE A 10 -51.81 -7.26 -22.43
N GLU A 11 -51.45 -8.54 -22.25
CA GLU A 11 -50.40 -8.94 -21.30
C GLU A 11 -49.00 -8.43 -21.69
N GLU A 12 -48.73 -8.29 -23.00
CA GLU A 12 -47.46 -7.75 -23.49
C GLU A 12 -47.37 -6.23 -23.26
N TYR A 13 -48.47 -5.48 -23.46
CA TYR A 13 -48.54 -4.06 -23.14
C TYR A 13 -48.43 -3.79 -21.63
N GLU A 14 -49.10 -4.57 -20.78
CA GLU A 14 -48.99 -4.44 -19.31
C GLU A 14 -47.57 -4.77 -18.81
N LYS A 15 -46.90 -5.74 -19.45
CA LYS A 15 -45.48 -6.05 -19.17
C LYS A 15 -44.54 -4.93 -19.59
N VAL A 16 -44.82 -4.23 -20.69
CA VAL A 16 -43.98 -3.12 -21.15
C VAL A 16 -44.16 -1.89 -20.25
N GLU A 17 -45.38 -1.56 -19.85
CA GLU A 17 -45.63 -0.46 -18.89
C GLU A 17 -45.01 -0.74 -17.51
N THR A 18 -45.10 -1.98 -17.03
CA THR A 18 -44.46 -2.36 -15.75
C THR A 18 -42.93 -2.32 -15.80
N ILE A 19 -42.30 -2.56 -16.95
CA ILE A 19 -40.84 -2.43 -17.11
C ILE A 19 -40.42 -0.95 -17.16
N GLU A 20 -41.16 -0.10 -17.87
CA GLU A 20 -40.84 1.34 -17.97
C GLU A 20 -40.98 2.07 -16.62
N GLU A 21 -41.93 1.68 -15.76
CA GLU A 21 -42.06 2.24 -14.41
C GLU A 21 -40.96 1.77 -13.44
N GLN A 22 -40.37 0.60 -13.67
CA GLN A 22 -39.29 0.04 -12.82
C GLN A 22 -37.90 0.63 -13.14
N GLU A 23 -37.70 1.22 -14.33
CA GLU A 23 -36.41 1.81 -14.72
C GLU A 23 -36.20 3.28 -14.28
N MET A 24 -37.21 3.93 -13.69
CA MET A 24 -37.16 5.38 -13.43
C MET A 24 -36.71 5.78 -11.99
N HIS A 25 -36.28 4.84 -11.15
CA HIS A 25 -35.71 5.14 -9.82
C HIS A 25 -34.32 4.53 -9.60
N GLN A 26 -33.40 4.73 -10.54
CA GLN A 26 -31.99 4.80 -10.16
C GLN A 26 -31.65 6.26 -9.83
N GLU A 27 -31.83 6.62 -8.56
CA GLU A 27 -31.18 7.80 -7.99
C GLU A 27 -29.69 7.78 -8.40
N PRO A 28 -29.09 8.92 -8.79
CA PRO A 28 -27.66 8.96 -9.06
C PRO A 28 -26.97 8.45 -7.80
N LYS A 29 -26.29 7.30 -7.86
CA LYS A 29 -25.53 6.73 -6.73
C LYS A 29 -24.68 7.86 -6.17
N LYS A 30 -25.13 8.44 -5.06
CA LYS A 30 -24.46 9.56 -4.40
C LYS A 30 -23.06 9.06 -4.14
N LYS A 31 -22.06 9.61 -4.86
CA LYS A 31 -20.67 9.27 -4.61
C LYS A 31 -20.48 9.48 -3.11
N LYS A 32 -20.08 8.44 -2.37
CA LYS A 32 -19.78 8.55 -0.95
C LYS A 32 -18.93 9.81 -0.78
N SER A 33 -19.30 10.68 0.15
CA SER A 33 -18.52 11.88 0.38
C SER A 33 -17.07 11.48 0.67
N ALA A 34 -16.08 12.25 0.25
CA ALA A 34 -14.67 11.95 0.55
C ALA A 34 -14.45 11.74 2.06
N LEU A 35 -15.24 12.44 2.89
CA LEU A 35 -15.31 12.26 4.33
C LEU A 35 -15.79 10.85 4.75
N GLU A 36 -16.86 10.33 4.15
CA GLU A 36 -17.39 8.99 4.45
C GLU A 36 -16.43 7.89 3.98
N ALA A 37 -15.73 8.12 2.86
CA ALA A 37 -14.69 7.23 2.38
C ALA A 37 -13.54 7.15 3.39
N LEU A 38 -13.05 8.30 3.86
CA LEU A 38 -11.96 8.34 4.83
C LEU A 38 -12.35 7.74 6.18
N LEU A 39 -13.54 8.04 6.70
CA LEU A 39 -14.04 7.48 7.96
C LEU A 39 -14.24 5.96 7.92
N GLY A 40 -14.46 5.38 6.75
CA GLY A 40 -14.61 3.94 6.56
C GLY A 40 -13.32 3.20 6.23
N THR A 41 -12.18 3.89 6.14
CA THR A 41 -10.91 3.30 5.69
C THR A 41 -10.05 2.89 6.88
N THR A 42 -9.47 1.69 6.81
CA THR A 42 -8.46 1.20 7.76
C THR A 42 -7.07 1.36 7.16
N ALA A 43 -6.10 1.84 7.94
CA ALA A 43 -4.73 2.09 7.49
C ALA A 43 -3.86 0.82 7.30
N ASP A 44 -4.41 -0.36 7.56
CA ASP A 44 -3.71 -1.65 7.50
C ASP A 44 -3.64 -2.22 6.07
N ILE A 45 -2.98 -1.49 5.18
CA ILE A 45 -2.76 -1.92 3.79
C ILE A 45 -1.55 -2.86 3.75
N GLN A 46 -1.71 -4.03 3.11
CA GLN A 46 -0.67 -5.05 2.97
C GLN A 46 -0.48 -5.48 1.52
N LYS A 47 0.75 -5.85 1.13
CA LYS A 47 1.12 -6.31 -0.21
C LYS A 47 2.10 -7.49 -0.11
N PRO A 48 1.88 -8.61 -0.82
CA PRO A 48 2.89 -9.65 -0.96
C PRO A 48 3.95 -9.25 -2.00
N VAL A 49 5.23 -9.46 -1.69
CA VAL A 49 6.37 -9.19 -2.58
C VAL A 49 7.20 -10.45 -2.75
N TYR A 50 7.24 -10.97 -3.98
CA TYR A 50 7.98 -12.19 -4.30
C TYR A 50 9.50 -11.98 -4.32
N MET A 51 10.23 -12.82 -3.59
CA MET A 51 11.69 -12.82 -3.50
C MET A 51 12.30 -13.98 -4.29
N LYS A 52 12.86 -13.67 -5.47
CA LYS A 52 13.38 -14.68 -6.43
C LYS A 52 14.43 -15.62 -5.83
N ARG A 53 15.34 -15.11 -5.00
CA ARG A 53 16.42 -15.89 -4.36
C ARG A 53 15.88 -16.87 -3.33
N LEU A 54 14.89 -16.44 -2.55
CA LEU A 54 14.30 -17.20 -1.45
C LEU A 54 13.14 -18.10 -1.90
N LYS A 55 12.62 -17.87 -3.12
CA LYS A 55 11.44 -18.57 -3.67
C LYS A 55 10.24 -18.52 -2.73
N SER A 56 10.08 -17.37 -2.06
CA SER A 56 9.08 -17.13 -1.03
C SER A 56 8.55 -15.69 -1.17
N ASP A 57 7.31 -15.48 -0.75
CA ASP A 57 6.63 -14.19 -0.73
C ASP A 57 6.79 -13.55 0.64
N PHE A 58 7.15 -12.26 0.64
CA PHE A 58 7.24 -11.47 1.85
C PHE A 58 5.98 -10.63 1.98
N ILE A 59 5.36 -10.57 3.15
CA ILE A 59 4.19 -9.72 3.39
C ILE A 59 4.69 -8.41 3.98
N ILE A 60 4.49 -7.32 3.23
CA ILE A 60 4.80 -5.96 3.69
C ILE A 60 3.51 -5.20 4.02
N LYS A 61 3.60 -4.23 4.93
CA LYS A 61 2.54 -3.26 5.24
C LYS A 61 2.94 -1.84 4.90
N ALA A 62 1.96 -0.99 4.68
CA ALA A 62 2.18 0.46 4.60
C ALA A 62 2.70 1.02 5.93
N ILE A 63 3.49 2.08 5.86
CA ILE A 63 3.94 2.86 7.01
C ILE A 63 3.34 4.27 6.95
N THR A 64 3.06 4.83 8.12
CA THR A 64 2.59 6.21 8.26
C THR A 64 3.74 7.21 8.09
N GLY A 65 3.43 8.46 7.75
CA GLY A 65 4.40 9.57 7.71
C GLY A 65 5.18 9.74 9.00
N ASP A 66 4.49 9.79 10.14
CA ASP A 66 5.13 9.94 11.47
C ASP A 66 6.20 8.87 11.70
N LYS A 67 5.89 7.60 11.38
CA LYS A 67 6.81 6.48 11.53
C LYS A 67 8.01 6.57 10.60
N LEU A 68 7.81 7.05 9.37
CA LEU A 68 8.90 7.26 8.43
C LEU A 68 9.82 8.40 8.89
N ASP A 69 9.25 9.48 9.43
CA ASP A 69 10.01 10.60 9.98
C ASP A 69 10.83 10.18 11.21
N GLU A 70 10.24 9.38 12.13
CA GLU A 70 10.96 8.76 13.24
C GLU A 70 12.17 7.93 12.77
N ILE A 71 12.01 7.15 11.70
CA ILE A 71 13.09 6.36 11.12
C ILE A 71 14.17 7.28 10.53
N ARG A 72 13.79 8.32 9.80
CA ARG A 72 14.75 9.28 9.22
C ARG A 72 15.55 10.00 10.29
N ASP A 73 14.90 10.40 11.38
CA ASP A 73 15.56 11.03 12.52
C ASP A 73 16.58 10.08 13.17
N GLN A 74 16.23 8.79 13.33
CA GLN A 74 17.16 7.77 13.83
C GLN A 74 18.36 7.53 12.92
N CYS A 75 18.18 7.69 11.61
CA CYS A 75 19.22 7.54 10.59
C CYS A 75 20.02 8.83 10.32
N THR A 76 19.73 9.91 11.06
CA THR A 76 20.35 11.21 10.85
C THR A 76 21.60 11.34 11.70
N HIS A 77 22.76 11.42 11.04
CA HIS A 77 24.06 11.52 11.70
C HIS A 77 24.74 12.85 11.39
N SER A 78 25.38 13.44 12.40
CA SER A 78 26.21 14.62 12.21
C SER A 78 27.57 14.23 11.64
N ARG A 79 27.92 14.78 10.47
CA ARG A 79 29.23 14.58 9.85
C ARG A 79 29.93 15.93 9.64
N PRO A 80 31.28 15.97 9.73
CA PRO A 80 32.02 17.19 9.43
C PRO A 80 31.85 17.54 7.94
N GLY A 81 31.20 18.66 7.68
CA GLY A 81 31.01 19.24 6.36
C GLY A 81 32.22 20.05 5.90
N LYS A 82 32.09 20.66 4.73
CA LYS A 82 33.18 21.42 4.10
C LYS A 82 33.48 22.69 4.93
N GLY A 83 34.68 22.76 5.51
CA GLY A 83 35.11 23.89 6.34
C GLY A 83 34.87 23.72 7.84
N GLY A 84 34.66 22.49 8.33
CA GLY A 84 34.62 22.18 9.76
C GLY A 84 33.29 22.48 10.46
N LYS A 85 32.25 22.87 9.70
CA LYS A 85 30.88 22.94 10.22
C LYS A 85 30.29 21.54 10.27
N MET A 86 29.61 21.21 11.36
CA MET A 86 28.86 19.95 11.45
C MET A 86 27.60 20.07 10.60
N GLU A 87 27.43 19.15 9.66
CA GLU A 87 26.26 19.05 8.80
C GLU A 87 25.50 17.77 9.13
N SER A 88 24.18 17.87 9.09
CA SER A 88 23.29 16.74 9.31
C SER A 88 23.16 15.93 8.02
N HIS A 89 23.31 14.61 8.10
CA HIS A 89 23.23 13.72 6.94
C HIS A 89 22.40 12.47 7.28
N VAL A 90 21.33 12.26 6.52
CA VAL A 90 20.52 11.05 6.60
C VAL A 90 21.23 9.91 5.88
N ASN A 91 21.35 8.76 6.54
CA ASN A 91 21.87 7.56 5.91
C ASN A 91 20.74 6.76 5.24
N ASP A 92 20.56 6.94 3.93
CA ASP A 92 19.48 6.28 3.16
C ASP A 92 19.53 4.75 3.25
N GLN A 93 20.72 4.16 3.40
CA GLN A 93 20.87 2.72 3.57
C GLN A 93 20.33 2.25 4.93
N GLU A 94 20.52 3.05 5.99
CA GLU A 94 19.93 2.77 7.31
C GLU A 94 18.41 2.93 7.27
N VAL A 95 17.91 3.96 6.60
CA VAL A 95 16.47 4.18 6.39
C VAL A 95 15.86 2.97 5.70
N GLY A 96 16.43 2.52 4.58
CA GLY A 96 15.93 1.36 3.85
C GLY A 96 15.86 0.09 4.71
N ARG A 97 16.87 -0.16 5.55
CA ARG A 97 16.87 -1.31 6.48
C ARG A 97 15.79 -1.20 7.54
N LEU A 98 15.67 -0.05 8.19
CA LEU A 98 14.69 0.16 9.27
C LEU A 98 13.26 0.13 8.73
N VAL A 99 13.03 0.70 7.56
CA VAL A 99 11.74 0.63 6.85
C VAL A 99 11.35 -0.82 6.60
N VAL A 100 12.26 -1.65 6.06
CA VAL A 100 11.98 -3.06 5.82
C VAL A 100 11.76 -3.82 7.13
N ALA A 101 12.59 -3.58 8.15
CA ALA A 101 12.47 -4.25 9.44
C ALA A 101 11.13 -3.94 10.15
N GLU A 102 10.62 -2.72 10.02
CA GLU A 102 9.36 -2.29 10.63
C GLU A 102 8.13 -2.72 9.82
N ALA A 103 8.23 -2.71 8.48
CA ALA A 103 7.11 -2.90 7.58
C ALA A 103 6.97 -4.34 7.05
N CYS A 104 7.96 -5.21 7.23
CA CYS A 104 7.82 -6.63 6.89
C CYS A 104 7.09 -7.37 8.02
N ILE A 105 5.89 -7.86 7.72
CA ILE A 105 5.09 -8.70 8.64
C ILE A 105 5.59 -10.15 8.57
N GLU A 106 5.89 -10.63 7.37
CA GLU A 106 6.35 -12.00 7.17
C GLU A 106 7.48 -12.03 6.14
N PRO A 107 8.71 -12.46 6.51
CA PRO A 107 9.14 -12.81 7.86
C PRO A 107 9.22 -11.58 8.78
N ASP A 108 8.95 -11.78 10.07
CA ASP A 108 9.17 -10.77 11.12
C ASP A 108 10.66 -10.73 11.48
N PHE A 109 11.33 -9.62 11.18
CA PHE A 109 12.76 -9.43 11.46
C PHE A 109 13.10 -9.25 12.94
N SER A 110 12.10 -9.09 13.81
CA SER A 110 12.26 -9.11 15.26
C SER A 110 12.11 -10.51 15.88
N ASN A 111 11.79 -11.52 15.07
CA ASN A 111 11.58 -12.88 15.54
C ASN A 111 12.87 -13.45 16.20
N PRO A 112 12.81 -13.98 17.43
CA PRO A 112 13.99 -14.50 18.14
C PRO A 112 14.75 -15.58 17.36
N GLU A 113 14.07 -16.47 16.65
CA GLU A 113 14.72 -17.54 15.88
C GLU A 113 15.54 -16.96 14.73
N LEU A 114 15.02 -15.92 14.07
CA LEU A 114 15.70 -15.24 12.98
C LEU A 114 16.89 -14.42 13.50
N MET A 115 16.66 -13.69 14.59
CA MET A 115 17.67 -12.89 15.28
C MET A 115 18.85 -13.76 15.75
N ASP A 116 18.59 -14.90 16.36
CA ASP A 116 19.61 -15.84 16.83
C ASP A 116 20.35 -16.50 15.66
N HIS A 117 19.63 -16.88 14.59
CA HIS A 117 20.22 -17.49 13.41
C HIS A 117 21.24 -16.56 12.73
N TYR A 118 20.87 -15.29 12.56
CA TYR A 118 21.74 -14.28 11.95
C TYR A 118 22.68 -13.59 12.95
N LYS A 119 22.57 -13.90 14.26
CA LYS A 119 23.31 -13.22 15.34
C LYS A 119 23.13 -11.70 15.24
N ALA A 120 21.89 -11.28 15.04
CA ALA A 120 21.53 -9.89 14.86
C ALA A 120 21.33 -9.20 16.22
N GLU A 121 21.80 -7.96 16.33
CA GLU A 121 21.64 -7.16 17.56
C GLU A 121 20.35 -6.34 17.54
N SER A 122 19.82 -6.05 16.35
CA SER A 122 18.56 -5.35 16.14
C SER A 122 17.82 -5.91 14.92
N PRO A 123 16.51 -5.67 14.78
CA PRO A 123 15.77 -6.07 13.57
C PRO A 123 16.37 -5.51 12.28
N ALA A 124 16.86 -4.26 12.30
CA ALA A 124 17.52 -3.65 11.14
C ALA A 124 18.86 -4.35 10.80
N ASP A 125 19.61 -4.79 11.79
CA ASP A 125 20.81 -5.61 11.61
C ASP A 125 20.46 -7.01 11.08
N CYS A 126 19.35 -7.60 11.55
CA CYS A 126 18.83 -8.85 11.00
C CYS A 126 18.47 -8.71 9.53
N THR A 127 17.78 -7.64 9.15
CA THR A 127 17.48 -7.32 7.75
C THR A 127 18.76 -7.18 6.93
N GLN A 128 19.79 -6.49 7.45
CA GLN A 128 21.08 -6.32 6.76
C GLN A 128 21.82 -7.66 6.54
N LYS A 129 21.72 -8.58 7.51
CA LYS A 129 22.41 -9.88 7.46
C LYS A 129 21.64 -10.92 6.66
N ALA A 130 20.31 -10.88 6.67
CA ALA A 130 19.45 -11.85 5.99
C ALA A 130 19.27 -11.56 4.49
N LEU A 131 19.21 -10.27 4.12
CA LEU A 131 18.91 -9.82 2.76
C LEU A 131 20.12 -9.23 2.05
N LEU A 132 20.13 -9.35 0.72
CA LEU A 132 21.08 -8.66 -0.14
C LEU A 132 20.70 -7.18 -0.27
N ALA A 133 21.69 -6.31 -0.58
CA ALA A 133 21.44 -4.87 -0.72
C ALA A 133 20.32 -4.54 -1.72
N GLY A 134 20.31 -5.19 -2.88
CA GLY A 134 19.24 -4.99 -3.89
C GLY A 134 17.88 -5.53 -3.45
N GLU A 135 17.83 -6.50 -2.54
CA GLU A 135 16.59 -7.02 -1.97
C GLU A 135 16.00 -6.03 -0.95
N ILE A 136 16.86 -5.41 -0.13
CA ILE A 136 16.48 -4.35 0.80
C ILE A 136 15.95 -3.15 0.02
N VAL A 137 16.67 -2.69 -1.02
CA VAL A 137 16.22 -1.60 -1.88
C VAL A 137 14.85 -1.92 -2.46
N LYS A 138 14.67 -3.09 -3.07
CA LYS A 138 13.38 -3.51 -3.63
C LYS A 138 12.25 -3.46 -2.61
N LEU A 139 12.42 -4.09 -1.44
CA LEU A 139 11.37 -4.11 -0.42
C LEU A 139 11.07 -2.70 0.09
N SER A 140 12.10 -1.91 0.37
CA SER A 140 11.93 -0.53 0.84
C SER A 140 11.17 0.32 -0.18
N SER A 141 11.46 0.19 -1.48
CA SER A 141 10.71 0.86 -2.55
C SER A 141 9.24 0.42 -2.58
N GLU A 142 8.95 -0.88 -2.53
CA GLU A 142 7.55 -1.34 -2.53
C GLU A 142 6.78 -0.90 -1.29
N ILE A 143 7.44 -0.77 -0.15
CA ILE A 143 6.84 -0.22 1.07
C ILE A 143 6.53 1.27 0.90
N MET A 144 7.44 2.04 0.32
CA MET A 144 7.20 3.47 0.05
C MET A 144 6.07 3.68 -0.94
N GLU A 145 6.05 2.92 -2.04
CA GLU A 145 4.95 2.92 -3.03
C GLU A 145 3.62 2.56 -2.36
N LEU A 146 3.57 1.48 -1.58
CA LEU A 146 2.37 1.04 -0.86
C LEU A 146 1.86 2.10 0.12
N SER A 147 2.77 2.90 0.66
CA SER A 147 2.47 3.97 1.62
C SER A 147 2.13 5.31 0.95
N GLY A 148 2.18 5.39 -0.39
CA GLY A 148 1.87 6.60 -1.16
C GLY A 148 2.99 7.65 -1.13
N PHE A 149 4.24 7.26 -0.91
CA PHE A 149 5.41 8.14 -0.97
C PHE A 149 6.09 8.18 -2.34
N ASP A 150 5.50 7.54 -3.35
CA ASP A 150 6.11 7.51 -4.68
C ASP A 150 6.03 8.90 -5.35
N GLU A 151 7.14 9.34 -5.94
CA GLU A 151 7.27 10.68 -6.53
C GLU A 151 6.52 10.83 -7.87
N ASP A 152 6.00 9.73 -8.42
CA ASP A 152 5.47 9.66 -9.79
C ASP A 152 3.95 9.91 -9.93
N GLU A 153 3.22 10.19 -8.85
CA GLU A 153 1.78 10.55 -8.92
C GLU A 153 1.51 12.00 -9.39
N VAL A 154 2.47 12.66 -10.04
CA VAL A 154 2.19 13.84 -10.86
C VAL A 154 1.62 13.36 -12.19
N ALA A 155 0.33 13.00 -12.18
CA ALA A 155 -0.44 12.70 -13.37
C ALA A 155 -0.18 13.78 -14.43
N THR A 156 0.51 13.40 -15.51
CA THR A 156 0.60 14.21 -16.73
C THR A 156 -0.81 14.45 -17.23
N VAL A 157 -1.41 15.60 -16.89
CA VAL A 157 -2.57 16.15 -17.59
C VAL A 157 -2.04 16.57 -18.96
N LYS A 158 -2.12 15.67 -19.94
CA LYS A 158 -1.93 16.02 -21.35
C LYS A 158 -3.09 16.90 -21.76
N ASN A 159 -2.82 18.20 -21.88
CA ASN A 159 -3.67 19.18 -22.56
C ASN A 159 -3.59 19.00 -24.08
#